data_AF-A0A8T0E4I2-F1
#
_entry.id   AF-A0A8T0E4I2-F1
#
_cell.length_a   1.000
_cell.length_b   1.000
_cell.length_c   1.000
_cell.angle_alpha   90.00
_cell.angle_beta   90.00
_cell.angle_gamma   90.00
#
_symmetry.space_group_name_H-M   'P 1'
#
loop_
_entity.id
_entity.type
_entity.pdbx_description
1 polymer ?
#
loop_
_entity_poly.entity_id
_entity_poly.type
_entity_poly.pdbx_seq_one_letter_code
_entity_poly.pdbx_strand_id
1 'polypeptide(L)'
;MDRRDRSLIYNDGNPNKVKKKLLNYRVRHLEVGRPIGHLRHLRKVKSPRLMATHLPLPVIPKRLRQGKCKIIYVVRNPKDNAVSYYHHHRMSTFLGNYKGSWDDFLYLFMKGYLVYGSWFDHVLPYWRFHQEHPDRMLFISFEDLKLDLPGMVSKIASFLDRPLSPDAIEAISNHCTFEQMKSNNMVNREVLPITDLFDMTQSKFMRKGIIGDWKNYFTEEQNVAFNKLYNEKMQGSGLELIFDPEEIDNRNNNGEMATTTRLDNGPVET
;
A
#
# COMPACT_ATOMS: atom_id res chain seq x y z
N MET A 1 9.28 26.36 5.67
CA MET A 1 8.79 25.07 6.18
C MET A 1 10.02 24.29 6.61
N ASP A 2 10.14 24.00 7.91
CA ASP A 2 11.28 23.26 8.47
C ASP A 2 11.37 21.90 7.75
N ARG A 3 12.60 21.47 7.46
CA ARG A 3 12.90 20.21 6.75
C ARG A 3 12.39 18.99 7.54
N ARG A 4 12.22 19.16 8.85
CA ARG A 4 11.93 18.09 9.80
C ARG A 4 10.46 17.67 9.85
N ASP A 5 9.48 18.55 9.65
CA ASP A 5 8.04 18.27 9.91
C ASP A 5 7.31 17.22 9.02
N ARG A 6 8.00 16.37 8.23
CA ARG A 6 7.33 15.56 7.19
C ARG A 6 6.94 14.15 7.60
N SER A 7 7.77 13.45 8.37
CA SER A 7 7.48 12.10 8.86
C SER A 7 8.20 11.82 10.18
N LEU A 8 7.78 10.79 10.90
CA LEU A 8 8.37 10.46 12.20
C LEU A 8 9.85 10.06 12.08
N ILE A 9 10.24 9.33 11.02
CA ILE A 9 11.64 8.94 10.77
C ILE A 9 12.55 10.17 10.64
N TYR A 10 12.08 11.25 10.02
CA TYR A 10 12.86 12.49 9.88
C TYR A 10 12.86 13.36 11.15
N ASN A 11 12.10 12.97 12.17
CA ASN A 11 12.00 13.62 13.48
C ASN A 11 12.38 12.68 14.64
N ASP A 12 13.14 11.62 14.35
CA ASP A 12 13.64 10.69 15.37
C ASP A 12 12.52 10.16 16.28
N GLY A 13 11.38 9.82 15.67
CA GLY A 13 10.21 9.28 16.35
C GLY A 13 9.32 10.29 17.08
N ASN A 14 9.62 11.60 17.05
CA ASN A 14 8.84 12.59 17.78
C ASN A 14 7.43 12.84 17.17
N PRO A 15 6.34 12.42 17.84
CA PRO A 15 4.99 12.56 17.30
C PRO A 15 4.48 14.00 17.28
N ASN A 16 5.04 14.89 18.10
CA ASN A 16 4.61 16.30 18.15
C ASN A 16 4.94 17.06 16.85
N LYS A 17 5.88 16.52 16.06
CA LYS A 17 6.26 17.08 14.75
C LYS A 17 5.29 16.75 13.63
N VAL A 18 4.46 15.72 13.79
CA VAL A 18 3.48 15.28 12.79
C VAL A 18 2.03 15.64 13.12
N LYS A 19 1.76 16.13 14.33
CA LYS A 19 0.41 16.48 14.81
C LYS A 19 -0.14 17.82 14.29
N LYS A 20 0.70 18.67 13.70
CA LYS A 20 0.32 20.06 13.35
C LYS A 20 -0.30 20.22 11.96
N LYS A 21 -0.19 19.21 11.08
CA LYS A 21 -0.62 19.30 9.68
C LYS A 21 -1.19 17.98 9.19
N LEU A 22 -2.28 18.05 8.43
CA LEU A 22 -2.87 16.90 7.75
C LEU A 22 -1.83 16.21 6.84
N LEU A 23 -1.94 14.89 6.72
CA LEU A 23 -1.02 14.05 5.94
C LEU A 23 -0.81 14.58 4.51
N ASN A 24 -1.88 14.98 3.82
CA ASN A 24 -1.84 15.48 2.43
C ASN A 24 -1.00 16.76 2.27
N TYR A 25 -0.74 17.48 3.37
CA TYR A 25 0.14 18.65 3.38
C TYR A 25 1.59 18.31 3.79
N ARG A 26 1.80 17.18 4.45
CA ARG A 26 3.13 16.65 4.83
C ARG A 26 3.74 15.82 3.69
N VAL A 27 2.92 14.98 3.04
CA VAL A 27 3.26 14.12 1.92
C VAL A 27 2.38 14.47 0.73
N ARG A 28 3.00 15.08 -0.29
CA ARG A 28 2.28 15.55 -1.49
C ARG A 28 2.15 14.40 -2.50
N HIS A 29 0.98 14.25 -3.11
CA HIS A 29 0.82 13.31 -4.22
C HIS A 29 1.34 13.90 -5.53
N LEU A 30 1.92 13.07 -6.41
CA LEU A 30 2.40 13.51 -7.72
C LEU A 30 1.25 13.89 -8.65
N GLU A 31 0.21 13.06 -8.66
CA GLU A 31 -0.92 13.11 -9.59
C GLU A 31 -2.16 13.81 -9.00
N VAL A 32 -2.25 13.91 -7.67
CA VAL A 32 -3.38 14.58 -6.99
C VAL A 32 -2.90 15.87 -6.33
N GLY A 33 -3.56 16.99 -6.65
CA GLY A 33 -3.28 18.26 -6.00
C GLY A 33 -4.06 19.42 -6.57
N ARG A 34 -3.37 20.54 -6.82
CA ARG A 34 -4.05 21.78 -7.24
C ARG A 34 -4.60 21.64 -8.67
N PRO A 35 -5.83 22.10 -8.96
CA PRO A 35 -6.39 22.02 -10.31
C PRO A 35 -5.52 22.77 -11.33
N ILE A 36 -4.86 23.86 -10.92
CA ILE A 36 -3.97 24.64 -11.77
C ILE A 36 -2.57 24.70 -11.15
N GLY A 37 -1.55 24.42 -11.96
CA GLY A 37 -0.15 24.62 -11.60
C GLY A 37 0.40 23.64 -10.57
N HIS A 38 -0.21 22.47 -10.37
CA HIS A 38 0.26 21.45 -9.41
C HIS A 38 1.74 21.11 -9.59
N LEU A 39 2.17 20.76 -10.81
CA LEU A 39 3.57 20.45 -11.08
C LEU A 39 4.51 21.63 -10.78
N ARG A 40 4.07 22.87 -11.05
CA ARG A 40 4.83 24.08 -10.70
C ARG A 40 4.94 24.25 -9.18
N HIS A 41 3.87 23.93 -8.44
CA HIS A 41 3.88 23.92 -6.99
C HIS A 41 4.84 22.86 -6.43
N LEU A 42 4.81 21.63 -6.95
CA LEU A 42 5.71 20.55 -6.53
C LEU A 42 7.20 20.89 -6.76
N ARG A 43 7.51 21.63 -7.83
CA ARG A 43 8.89 22.12 -8.09
C ARG A 43 9.39 23.13 -7.04
N LYS A 44 8.49 23.87 -6.38
CA LYS A 44 8.84 24.84 -5.32
C LYS A 44 9.06 24.18 -3.95
N VAL A 45 8.73 22.90 -3.79
CA VAL A 45 8.93 22.18 -2.53
C VAL A 45 10.42 21.98 -2.31
N LYS A 46 10.95 22.45 -1.18
CA LYS A 46 12.37 22.30 -0.82
C LYS A 46 12.73 20.83 -0.55
N SER A 47 13.96 20.43 -0.85
CA SER A 47 14.51 19.11 -0.47
C SER A 47 14.78 19.00 1.04
N PRO A 48 14.77 17.79 1.62
CA PRO A 48 14.34 16.52 1.00
C PRO A 48 12.82 16.50 0.77
N ARG A 49 12.37 15.91 -0.34
CA ARG A 49 10.96 15.86 -0.73
C ARG A 49 10.40 14.47 -0.49
N LEU A 50 9.42 14.36 0.39
CA LEU A 50 8.60 13.17 0.55
C LEU A 50 7.33 13.33 -0.29
N MET A 51 7.13 12.41 -1.23
CA MET A 51 6.00 12.40 -2.15
C MET A 51 5.39 11.00 -2.22
N ALA A 52 4.10 10.94 -2.50
CA ALA A 52 3.36 9.70 -2.73
C ALA A 52 2.82 9.69 -4.16
N THR A 53 2.54 8.50 -4.68
CA THR A 53 1.88 8.32 -5.97
C THR A 53 1.31 6.91 -6.08
N HIS A 54 0.20 6.79 -6.81
CA HIS A 54 -0.36 5.51 -7.26
C HIS A 54 -0.15 5.29 -8.77
N LEU A 55 0.70 6.08 -9.42
CA LEU A 55 0.95 5.93 -10.85
C LEU A 55 1.68 4.61 -11.15
N PRO A 56 1.30 3.88 -12.21
CA PRO A 56 2.09 2.77 -12.71
C PRO A 56 3.52 3.21 -13.04
N LEU A 57 4.50 2.33 -12.83
CA LEU A 57 5.92 2.64 -13.00
C LEU A 57 6.24 3.31 -14.36
N PRO A 58 5.70 2.86 -15.51
CA PRO A 58 5.98 3.48 -16.80
C PRO A 58 5.60 4.97 -16.88
N VAL A 59 4.55 5.36 -16.14
CA VAL A 59 3.95 6.71 -16.14
C VAL A 59 4.66 7.65 -15.15
N ILE A 60 5.40 7.11 -14.17
CA ILE A 60 6.21 7.94 -13.28
C ILE A 60 7.25 8.74 -14.12
N PRO A 61 7.43 10.05 -13.82
CA PRO A 61 8.41 10.89 -14.51
C PRO A 61 9.78 10.23 -14.62
N LYS A 62 10.34 10.17 -15.85
CA LYS A 62 11.62 9.50 -16.14
C LYS A 62 12.75 9.89 -15.18
N ARG A 63 12.82 11.17 -14.77
CA ARG A 63 13.83 11.66 -13.81
C ARG A 63 13.74 11.00 -12.43
N LEU A 64 12.56 10.55 -11.99
CA LEU A 64 12.43 9.81 -10.73
C LEU A 64 12.92 8.36 -10.89
N ARG A 65 12.69 7.75 -12.08
CA ARG A 65 13.13 6.40 -12.40
C ARG A 65 14.62 6.29 -12.70
N GLN A 66 15.22 7.30 -13.31
CA GLN A 66 16.63 7.33 -13.72
C GLN A 66 17.54 8.11 -12.74
N GLY A 67 16.95 8.88 -11.82
CA GLY A 67 17.70 9.72 -10.89
C GLY A 67 18.14 9.01 -9.61
N LYS A 68 18.58 9.79 -8.61
CA LYS A 68 19.00 9.28 -7.29
C LYS A 68 17.86 9.18 -6.27
N CYS A 69 16.61 9.22 -6.74
CA CYS A 69 15.45 9.13 -5.84
C CYS A 69 15.34 7.71 -5.29
N LYS A 70 15.29 7.59 -3.96
CA LYS A 70 14.86 6.36 -3.28
C LYS A 70 13.33 6.24 -3.38
N ILE A 71 12.85 5.03 -3.64
CA ILE A 71 11.43 4.71 -3.81
C ILE A 71 11.10 3.61 -2.80
N ILE A 72 9.98 3.76 -2.10
CA ILE A 72 9.43 2.69 -1.26
C ILE A 72 8.12 2.30 -1.91
N TYR A 73 8.02 1.05 -2.35
CA TYR A 73 6.81 0.49 -2.93
C TYR A 73 6.16 -0.44 -1.90
N VAL A 74 4.89 -0.16 -1.58
CA VAL A 74 4.11 -0.97 -0.65
C VAL A 74 3.08 -1.75 -1.46
N VAL A 75 3.22 -3.07 -1.50
CA VAL A 75 2.23 -3.98 -2.08
C VAL A 75 1.28 -4.49 -0.99
N ARG A 76 0.11 -4.97 -1.38
CA ARG A 76 -0.79 -5.73 -0.52
C ARG A 76 -1.32 -6.90 -1.33
N ASN A 77 -1.64 -8.02 -0.68
CA ASN A 77 -2.28 -9.14 -1.36
C ASN A 77 -3.52 -8.65 -2.15
N PRO A 78 -3.72 -9.15 -3.38
CA PRO A 78 -4.69 -8.55 -4.29
C PRO A 78 -6.14 -8.77 -3.88
N LYS A 79 -6.44 -9.79 -3.06
CA LYS A 79 -7.82 -10.05 -2.61
C LYS A 79 -8.26 -9.03 -1.56
N ASP A 80 -7.45 -8.80 -0.53
CA ASP A 80 -7.71 -7.72 0.43
C ASP A 80 -7.61 -6.34 -0.22
N ASN A 81 -6.73 -6.18 -1.22
CA ASN A 81 -6.67 -4.97 -2.02
C ASN A 81 -8.01 -4.72 -2.73
N ALA A 82 -8.57 -5.71 -3.42
CA ALA A 82 -9.86 -5.60 -4.12
C ALA A 82 -10.99 -5.20 -3.18
N VAL A 83 -11.12 -5.86 -2.02
CA VAL A 83 -12.13 -5.50 -1.01
C VAL A 83 -11.93 -4.08 -0.50
N SER A 84 -10.71 -3.71 -0.14
CA SER A 84 -10.42 -2.35 0.31
C SER A 84 -10.73 -1.31 -0.76
N TYR A 85 -10.49 -1.64 -2.03
CA TYR A 85 -10.68 -0.74 -3.16
C TYR A 85 -12.15 -0.56 -3.50
N TYR A 86 -12.96 -1.61 -3.36
CA TYR A 86 -14.42 -1.55 -3.47
C TYR A 86 -15.00 -0.53 -2.49
N HIS A 87 -14.69 -0.68 -1.20
CA HIS A 87 -15.13 0.27 -0.17
C HIS A 87 -14.59 1.69 -0.43
N HIS A 88 -13.36 1.81 -0.92
CA HIS A 88 -12.78 3.11 -1.26
C HIS A 88 -13.54 3.81 -2.40
N HIS A 89 -13.93 3.11 -3.45
CA HIS A 89 -14.73 3.67 -4.54
C HIS A 89 -16.14 4.08 -4.09
N ARG A 90 -16.74 3.33 -3.15
CA ARG A 90 -18.07 3.67 -2.61
C ARG A 90 -18.06 5.01 -1.84
N MET A 91 -17.04 5.24 -1.02
CA MET A 91 -16.92 6.49 -0.26
C MET A 91 -16.29 7.64 -1.06
N SER A 92 -15.41 7.40 -2.04
CA SER A 92 -14.65 8.47 -2.69
C SER A 92 -15.51 9.28 -3.65
N THR A 93 -15.75 10.56 -3.34
CA THR A 93 -16.61 11.44 -4.15
C THR A 93 -16.00 11.76 -5.50
N PHE A 94 -14.67 11.91 -5.56
CA PHE A 94 -13.92 12.12 -6.80
C PHE A 94 -13.84 10.89 -7.71
N LEU A 95 -14.27 9.72 -7.24
CA LEU A 95 -14.45 8.49 -8.04
C LEU A 95 -15.92 8.23 -8.37
N GLY A 96 -16.81 9.18 -8.09
CA GLY A 96 -18.23 9.09 -8.41
C GLY A 96 -19.06 8.26 -7.43
N ASN A 97 -18.57 7.98 -6.22
CA ASN A 97 -19.30 7.25 -5.17
C ASN A 97 -19.96 5.97 -5.68
N TYR A 98 -19.14 5.01 -6.13
CA TYR A 98 -19.62 3.76 -6.73
C TYR A 98 -20.79 3.14 -5.95
N LYS A 99 -21.86 2.77 -6.67
CA LYS A 99 -23.09 2.19 -6.08
C LYS A 99 -23.39 0.77 -6.57
N GLY A 100 -22.54 0.20 -7.43
CA GLY A 100 -22.71 -1.15 -7.94
C GLY A 100 -22.38 -2.23 -6.90
N SER A 101 -22.63 -3.48 -7.28
CA SER A 101 -22.43 -4.64 -6.42
C SER A 101 -20.95 -4.97 -6.21
N TRP A 102 -20.67 -5.85 -5.25
CA TRP A 102 -19.33 -6.42 -5.10
C TRP A 102 -18.92 -7.25 -6.34
N ASP A 103 -19.86 -8.01 -6.91
CA ASP A 103 -19.60 -8.90 -8.05
C ASP A 103 -19.18 -8.12 -9.29
N ASP A 104 -19.90 -7.04 -9.60
CA ASP A 104 -19.54 -6.12 -10.69
C ASP A 104 -18.17 -5.48 -10.44
N PHE A 105 -17.91 -5.06 -9.21
CA PHE A 105 -16.63 -4.45 -8.87
C PHE A 105 -15.46 -5.43 -8.99
N LEU A 106 -15.62 -6.65 -8.51
CA LEU A 106 -14.61 -7.70 -8.59
C LEU A 106 -14.32 -8.05 -10.06
N TYR A 107 -15.35 -8.14 -10.89
CA TYR A 107 -15.19 -8.30 -12.33
C TYR A 107 -14.35 -7.18 -12.95
N LEU A 108 -14.67 -5.91 -12.66
CA LEU A 108 -13.90 -4.76 -13.14
C LEU A 108 -12.45 -4.77 -12.64
N PHE A 109 -12.24 -5.16 -11.38
CA PHE A 109 -10.91 -5.30 -10.77
C PHE A 109 -10.08 -6.36 -11.49
N MET A 110 -10.65 -7.56 -11.72
CA MET A 110 -9.98 -8.67 -12.40
C MET A 110 -9.65 -8.35 -13.86
N LYS A 111 -10.49 -7.54 -14.53
CA LYS A 111 -10.23 -7.05 -15.89
C LYS A 111 -9.25 -5.88 -15.95
N GLY A 112 -8.92 -5.26 -14.81
CA GLY A 112 -8.05 -4.09 -14.75
C GLY A 112 -8.69 -2.82 -15.28
N TYR A 113 -10.01 -2.70 -15.20
CA TYR A 113 -10.79 -1.57 -15.72
C TYR A 113 -11.03 -0.44 -14.69
N LEU A 114 -10.42 -0.56 -13.50
CA LEU A 114 -10.49 0.46 -12.46
C LEU A 114 -9.37 1.51 -12.63
N VAL A 115 -9.48 2.62 -11.90
CA VAL A 115 -8.43 3.64 -11.92
C VAL A 115 -7.08 3.06 -11.49
N TYR A 116 -6.01 3.49 -12.16
CA TYR A 116 -4.65 2.92 -12.11
C TYR A 116 -4.47 1.53 -12.75
N GLY A 117 -5.53 0.93 -13.27
CA GLY A 117 -5.49 -0.27 -14.11
C GLY A 117 -5.41 -1.59 -13.33
N SER A 118 -4.84 -2.60 -13.99
CA SER A 118 -4.63 -3.94 -13.45
C SER A 118 -3.65 -3.95 -12.28
N TRP A 119 -4.02 -4.61 -11.17
CA TRP A 119 -3.12 -4.80 -10.03
C TRP A 119 -1.82 -5.52 -10.43
N PHE A 120 -1.91 -6.51 -11.33
CA PHE A 120 -0.77 -7.28 -11.81
C PHE A 120 0.19 -6.41 -12.63
N ASP A 121 -0.35 -5.65 -13.58
CA ASP A 121 0.43 -4.77 -14.45
C ASP A 121 0.99 -3.57 -13.69
N HIS A 122 0.40 -3.26 -12.52
CA HIS A 122 0.95 -2.29 -11.60
C HIS A 122 2.13 -2.91 -10.81
N VAL A 123 1.92 -4.03 -10.11
CA VAL A 123 2.88 -4.61 -9.17
C VAL A 123 4.13 -5.19 -9.85
N LEU A 124 3.95 -5.98 -10.91
CA LEU A 124 5.06 -6.74 -11.52
C LEU A 124 6.19 -5.84 -12.06
N PRO A 125 5.92 -4.70 -12.72
CA PRO A 125 6.99 -3.77 -13.11
C PRO A 125 7.76 -3.19 -11.91
N TYR A 126 7.08 -2.86 -10.80
CA TYR A 126 7.76 -2.40 -9.59
C TYR A 126 8.59 -3.51 -8.96
N TRP A 127 8.10 -4.74 -8.96
CA TRP A 127 8.83 -5.90 -8.45
C TRP A 127 10.12 -6.15 -9.24
N ARG A 128 10.04 -6.17 -10.58
CA ARG A 128 11.23 -6.30 -11.44
C ARG A 128 12.21 -5.15 -11.24
N PHE A 129 11.72 -3.91 -11.15
CA PHE A 129 12.57 -2.75 -10.90
C PHE A 129 13.28 -2.83 -9.54
N HIS A 130 12.62 -3.36 -8.52
CA HIS A 130 13.26 -3.63 -7.23
C HIS A 130 14.39 -4.64 -7.34
N GLN A 131 14.18 -5.75 -8.07
CA GLN A 131 15.20 -6.76 -8.31
C GLN A 131 16.42 -6.19 -9.06
N GLU A 132 16.19 -5.32 -10.05
CA GLU A 132 17.25 -4.67 -10.82
C GLU A 132 17.97 -3.54 -10.05
N HIS A 133 17.29 -2.91 -9.08
CA HIS A 133 17.76 -1.71 -8.38
C HIS A 133 17.45 -1.72 -6.87
N PRO A 134 17.95 -2.70 -6.10
CA PRO A 134 17.62 -2.87 -4.68
C PRO A 134 18.02 -1.68 -3.79
N ASP A 135 19.12 -0.98 -4.12
CA ASP A 135 19.57 0.21 -3.38
C ASP A 135 18.66 1.45 -3.59
N ARG A 136 17.83 1.41 -4.63
CA ARG A 136 16.97 2.53 -5.03
C ARG A 136 15.50 2.28 -4.79
N MET A 137 15.08 1.02 -4.73
CA MET A 137 13.71 0.66 -4.47
C MET A 137 13.63 -0.34 -3.33
N LEU A 138 12.99 0.06 -2.23
CA LEU A 138 12.58 -0.86 -1.18
C LEU A 138 11.16 -1.36 -1.51
N PHE A 139 11.02 -2.65 -1.73
CA PHE A 139 9.75 -3.32 -1.93
C PHE A 139 9.33 -4.00 -0.63
N ILE A 140 8.17 -3.66 -0.10
CA ILE A 140 7.62 -4.22 1.15
C ILE A 140 6.14 -4.54 0.97
N SER A 141 5.65 -5.52 1.72
CA SER A 141 4.22 -5.83 1.76
C SER A 141 3.53 -5.15 2.95
N PHE A 142 2.23 -4.89 2.81
CA PHE A 142 1.37 -4.47 3.92
C PHE A 142 1.32 -5.54 5.01
N GLU A 143 1.39 -6.79 4.61
CA GLU A 143 1.41 -7.94 5.49
C GLU A 143 2.66 -7.92 6.38
N ASP A 144 3.86 -7.71 5.82
CA ASP A 144 5.09 -7.56 6.63
C ASP A 144 4.97 -6.39 7.64
N LEU A 145 4.41 -5.25 7.20
CA LEU A 145 4.17 -4.09 8.06
C LEU A 145 3.19 -4.38 9.20
N LYS A 146 2.30 -5.36 9.02
CA LYS A 146 1.32 -5.76 10.03
C LYS A 146 1.85 -6.79 11.00
N LEU A 147 2.75 -7.64 10.55
CA LEU A 147 3.30 -8.72 11.35
C LEU A 147 4.48 -8.27 12.19
N ASP A 148 5.34 -7.42 11.63
CA ASP A 148 6.49 -6.86 12.34
C ASP A 148 6.67 -5.38 11.98
N LEU A 149 5.86 -4.53 12.63
CA LEU A 149 5.96 -3.09 12.45
C LEU A 149 7.33 -2.53 12.91
N PRO A 150 7.88 -2.88 14.09
CA PRO A 150 9.20 -2.40 14.52
C PRO A 150 10.33 -2.76 13.55
N GLY A 151 10.39 -4.02 13.09
CA GLY A 151 11.40 -4.45 12.12
C GLY A 151 11.25 -3.73 10.78
N MET A 152 10.02 -3.54 10.30
CA MET A 152 9.79 -2.76 9.07
C MET A 152 10.15 -1.28 9.22
N VAL A 153 9.88 -0.67 10.38
CA VAL A 153 10.33 0.71 10.67
C VAL A 153 11.84 0.80 10.61
N SER A 154 12.56 -0.15 11.25
CA SER A 154 14.02 -0.23 11.21
C SER A 154 14.56 -0.40 9.77
N LYS A 155 13.94 -1.29 8.98
CA LYS A 155 14.28 -1.55 7.58
C LYS A 155 14.10 -0.30 6.71
N ILE A 156 12.97 0.40 6.84
CA ILE A 156 12.69 1.64 6.11
C ILE A 156 13.68 2.75 6.52
N ALA A 157 13.94 2.88 7.82
CA ALA A 157 14.85 3.89 8.35
C ALA A 157 16.29 3.68 7.83
N SER A 158 16.76 2.44 7.83
CA SER A 158 18.06 2.04 7.27
C SER A 158 18.13 2.28 5.77
N PHE A 159 17.08 1.89 5.02
CA PHE A 159 16.99 2.18 3.58
C PHE A 159 17.03 3.68 3.28
N LEU A 160 16.57 4.54 4.20
CA LEU A 160 16.63 6.00 4.04
C LEU A 160 17.94 6.63 4.53
N ASP A 161 18.95 5.83 4.87
CA ASP A 161 20.22 6.25 5.49
C ASP A 161 20.03 7.01 6.81
N ARG A 162 19.02 6.62 7.59
CA ARG A 162 18.66 7.25 8.86
C ARG A 162 18.37 6.19 9.92
N PRO A 163 19.37 5.41 10.35
CA PRO A 163 19.17 4.45 11.44
C PRO A 163 18.61 5.17 12.68
N LEU A 164 17.68 4.53 13.37
CA LEU A 164 16.96 5.08 14.52
C LEU A 164 17.37 4.33 15.79
N SER A 165 17.27 5.00 16.93
CA SER A 165 17.41 4.33 18.23
C SER A 165 16.25 3.37 18.49
N PRO A 166 16.42 2.35 19.35
CA PRO A 166 15.32 1.48 19.78
C PRO A 166 14.09 2.25 20.25
N ASP A 167 14.29 3.26 21.11
CA ASP A 167 13.20 4.11 21.63
C ASP A 167 12.45 4.84 20.50
N ALA A 168 13.16 5.33 19.47
CA ALA A 168 12.55 5.98 18.33
C ALA A 168 11.75 4.99 17.47
N ILE A 169 12.26 3.75 17.28
CA ILE A 169 11.55 2.68 16.57
C ILE A 169 10.26 2.32 17.31
N GLU A 170 10.33 2.15 18.63
CA GLU A 170 9.17 1.85 19.47
C GLU A 170 8.14 2.99 19.41
N ALA A 171 8.58 4.25 19.58
CA ALA A 171 7.71 5.41 19.51
C ALA A 171 6.98 5.52 18.15
N ILE A 172 7.69 5.25 17.05
CA ILE A 172 7.09 5.24 15.71
C ILE A 172 6.08 4.10 15.58
N SER A 173 6.46 2.90 15.99
CA SER A 173 5.62 1.70 15.89
C SER A 173 4.32 1.90 16.66
N ASN A 174 4.40 2.37 17.89
CA ASN A 174 3.25 2.70 18.72
C ASN A 174 2.35 3.75 18.04
N HIS A 175 2.92 4.84 17.51
CA HIS A 175 2.15 5.90 16.85
C HIS A 175 1.51 5.47 15.52
N CYS A 176 2.09 4.49 14.83
CA CYS A 176 1.66 4.01 13.52
C CYS A 176 0.79 2.74 13.58
N THR A 177 0.38 2.30 14.77
CA THR A 177 -0.62 1.21 14.88
C THR A 177 -1.95 1.63 14.25
N PHE A 178 -2.75 0.66 13.84
CA PHE A 178 -4.03 0.95 13.18
C PHE A 178 -4.99 1.74 14.09
N GLU A 179 -5.11 1.36 15.36
CA GLU A 179 -5.99 2.06 16.31
C GLU A 179 -5.54 3.49 16.57
N GLN A 180 -4.23 3.74 16.68
CA GLN A 180 -3.68 5.08 16.82
C GLN A 180 -3.90 5.92 15.55
N MET A 181 -3.70 5.34 14.38
CA MET A 181 -3.95 6.05 13.11
C MET A 181 -5.44 6.30 12.85
N LYS A 182 -6.32 5.37 13.24
CA LYS A 182 -7.78 5.48 13.12
C LYS A 182 -8.33 6.63 13.97
N SER A 183 -7.84 6.77 15.20
CA SER A 183 -8.20 7.86 16.12
C SER A 183 -7.47 9.17 15.82
N ASN A 184 -6.50 9.20 14.90
CA ASN A 184 -5.69 10.38 14.61
C ASN A 184 -6.23 11.19 13.41
N ASN A 185 -6.86 12.32 13.73
CA ASN A 185 -7.40 13.30 12.79
C ASN A 185 -6.39 13.87 11.76
N MET A 186 -5.08 13.73 12.00
CA MET A 186 -4.06 14.16 11.05
C MET A 186 -3.80 13.17 9.90
N VAL A 187 -4.34 11.95 9.98
CA VAL A 187 -4.11 10.88 8.99
C VAL A 187 -5.38 10.11 8.60
N ASN A 188 -6.43 10.09 9.42
CA ASN A 188 -7.66 9.33 9.17
C ASN A 188 -8.58 9.91 8.08
N ARG A 189 -8.27 11.11 7.57
CA ARG A 189 -9.02 11.84 6.52
C ARG A 189 -10.42 12.35 6.92
N GLU A 190 -10.72 12.43 8.21
CA GLU A 190 -12.03 12.87 8.72
C GLU A 190 -12.08 14.38 9.03
N VAL A 191 -11.11 15.16 8.55
CA VAL A 191 -11.01 16.61 8.80
C VAL A 191 -11.09 17.40 7.50
N LEU A 192 -11.81 18.51 7.51
CA LEU A 192 -11.88 19.45 6.39
C LEU A 192 -10.51 20.03 6.02
N PRO A 193 -10.25 20.29 4.73
CA PRO A 193 -11.14 20.08 3.59
C PRO A 193 -11.06 18.64 3.02
N ILE A 194 -10.29 17.74 3.65
CA ILE A 194 -10.05 16.40 3.09
C ILE A 194 -11.30 15.53 3.17
N THR A 195 -12.10 15.67 4.23
CA THR A 195 -13.32 14.88 4.40
C THR A 195 -14.37 15.10 3.30
N ASP A 196 -14.38 16.25 2.61
CA ASP A 196 -15.32 16.50 1.49
C ASP A 196 -15.04 15.62 0.26
N LEU A 197 -13.87 15.00 0.21
CA LEU A 197 -13.50 14.04 -0.83
C LEU A 197 -14.02 12.62 -0.54
N PHE A 198 -14.65 12.40 0.62
CA PHE A 198 -15.07 11.09 1.10
C PHE A 198 -16.45 11.16 1.78
N ASP A 199 -17.43 10.45 1.22
CA ASP A 199 -18.70 10.15 1.88
C ASP A 199 -18.50 9.07 2.95
N MET A 200 -18.15 9.53 4.15
CA MET A 200 -17.85 8.67 5.29
C MET A 200 -19.08 7.91 5.84
N THR A 201 -20.28 8.15 5.31
CA THR A 201 -21.48 7.35 5.63
C THR A 201 -21.46 5.99 4.95
N GLN A 202 -20.75 5.88 3.81
CA GLN A 202 -20.64 4.62 3.05
C GLN A 202 -19.54 3.71 3.60
N SER A 203 -18.41 4.29 3.98
CA SER A 203 -17.27 3.56 4.53
C SER A 203 -16.31 4.54 5.20
N LYS A 204 -15.42 4.04 6.07
CA LYS A 204 -14.35 4.83 6.67
C LYS A 204 -13.04 4.62 5.92
N PHE A 205 -12.20 5.65 5.86
CA PHE A 205 -10.85 5.51 5.28
C PHE A 205 -10.01 4.52 6.08
N MET A 206 -10.01 4.62 7.42
CA MET A 206 -9.43 3.63 8.31
C MET A 206 -10.46 2.53 8.63
N ARG A 207 -10.70 1.63 7.68
CA ARG A 207 -11.81 0.65 7.71
C ARG A 207 -11.59 -0.50 8.71
N LYS A 208 -10.73 -1.48 8.36
CA LYS A 208 -10.43 -2.65 9.20
C LYS A 208 -8.95 -2.85 9.49
N GLY A 209 -8.07 -2.60 8.51
CA GLY A 209 -6.63 -2.68 8.72
C GLY A 209 -6.11 -4.05 9.15
N ILE A 210 -6.72 -5.14 8.66
CA ILE A 210 -6.34 -6.54 8.94
C ILE A 210 -5.90 -7.25 7.65
N ILE A 211 -5.29 -8.43 7.80
CA ILE A 211 -5.01 -9.38 6.72
C ILE A 211 -6.15 -10.42 6.70
N GLY A 212 -6.63 -10.81 5.53
CA GLY A 212 -7.62 -11.88 5.38
C GLY A 212 -9.08 -11.44 5.38
N ASP A 213 -9.38 -10.13 5.33
CA ASP A 213 -10.76 -9.65 5.28
C ASP A 213 -11.49 -10.06 4.00
N TRP A 214 -10.75 -10.38 2.94
CA TRP A 214 -11.29 -10.89 1.69
C TRP A 214 -12.19 -12.12 1.86
N LYS A 215 -11.95 -12.97 2.87
CA LYS A 215 -12.79 -14.13 3.17
C LYS A 215 -14.24 -13.77 3.50
N ASN A 216 -14.49 -12.53 3.94
CA ASN A 216 -15.84 -12.04 4.25
C ASN A 216 -16.61 -11.54 3.01
N TYR A 217 -15.99 -11.54 1.83
CA TYR A 217 -16.55 -10.97 0.60
C TYR A 217 -16.54 -11.92 -0.58
N PHE A 218 -15.46 -12.68 -0.75
CA PHE A 218 -15.35 -13.62 -1.85
C PHE A 218 -16.26 -14.83 -1.60
N THR A 219 -17.10 -15.16 -2.58
CA THR A 219 -17.70 -16.51 -2.64
C THR A 219 -16.63 -17.53 -3.03
N GLU A 220 -16.93 -18.81 -2.87
CA GLU A 220 -15.99 -19.87 -3.26
C GLU A 220 -15.70 -19.82 -4.77
N GLU A 221 -16.72 -19.60 -5.60
CA GLU A 221 -16.58 -19.50 -7.05
C GLU A 221 -15.71 -18.30 -7.45
N GLN A 222 -15.91 -17.15 -6.79
CA GLN A 222 -15.09 -15.97 -6.99
C GLN A 222 -13.64 -16.22 -6.57
N ASN A 223 -13.43 -16.91 -5.46
CA ASN A 223 -12.11 -17.26 -4.95
C ASN A 223 -11.36 -18.18 -5.93
N VAL A 224 -12.02 -19.23 -6.43
CA VAL A 224 -11.46 -20.15 -7.44
C VAL A 224 -11.10 -19.41 -8.73
N ALA A 225 -12.01 -18.60 -9.27
CA ALA A 225 -11.77 -17.82 -10.49
C ALA A 225 -10.61 -16.83 -10.31
N PHE A 226 -10.55 -16.17 -9.15
CA PHE A 226 -9.48 -15.24 -8.83
C PHE A 226 -8.13 -15.95 -8.67
N ASN A 227 -8.08 -17.09 -7.98
CA ASN A 227 -6.85 -17.88 -7.80
C ASN A 227 -6.29 -18.35 -9.14
N LYS A 228 -7.15 -18.80 -10.05
CA LYS A 228 -6.73 -19.16 -11.41
C LYS A 228 -6.04 -17.99 -12.11
N LEU A 229 -6.70 -16.83 -12.14
CA LEU A 229 -6.13 -15.61 -12.73
C LEU A 229 -4.82 -15.19 -12.05
N TYR A 230 -4.77 -15.24 -10.71
CA TYR A 230 -3.59 -14.89 -9.94
C TYR A 230 -2.40 -15.77 -10.30
N ASN A 231 -2.60 -17.09 -10.32
CA ASN A 231 -1.56 -18.05 -10.66
C ASN A 231 -1.05 -17.84 -12.10
N GLU A 232 -1.95 -17.66 -13.06
CA GLU A 232 -1.59 -17.37 -14.45
C GLU A 232 -0.78 -16.07 -14.59
N LYS A 233 -1.17 -15.00 -13.90
CA LYS A 233 -0.52 -13.68 -14.01
C LYS A 233 0.78 -13.58 -13.22
N MET A 234 0.89 -14.29 -12.10
CA MET A 234 2.05 -14.23 -11.21
C MET A 234 3.11 -15.30 -11.52
N GLN A 235 2.82 -16.23 -12.42
CA GLN A 235 3.72 -17.29 -12.81
C GLN A 235 5.11 -16.75 -13.19
N GLY A 236 6.15 -17.32 -12.61
CA GLY A 236 7.54 -16.96 -12.89
C GLY A 236 7.99 -15.60 -12.32
N SER A 237 7.15 -14.88 -11.58
CA SER A 237 7.54 -13.61 -10.96
C SER A 237 8.47 -13.77 -9.76
N GLY A 238 8.37 -14.89 -9.04
CA GLY A 238 9.05 -15.10 -7.76
C GLY A 238 8.57 -14.19 -6.63
N LEU A 239 7.47 -13.42 -6.84
CA LEU A 239 6.86 -12.62 -5.79
C LEU A 239 5.89 -13.47 -4.98
N GLU A 240 6.17 -13.62 -3.69
CA GLU A 240 5.28 -14.26 -2.73
C GLU A 240 4.60 -13.23 -1.84
N LEU A 241 3.29 -13.38 -1.62
CA LEU A 241 2.48 -12.53 -0.75
C LEU A 241 1.70 -13.40 0.21
N ILE A 242 1.48 -12.87 1.41
CA ILE A 242 0.70 -13.52 2.46
C ILE A 242 -0.78 -13.19 2.23
N PHE A 243 -1.64 -14.20 2.19
CA PHE A 243 -3.09 -14.02 2.05
C PHE A 243 -3.83 -14.21 3.37
N ASP A 244 -3.18 -14.86 4.33
CA ASP A 244 -3.74 -15.23 5.62
C ASP A 244 -2.69 -15.10 6.75
N PRO A 245 -3.04 -14.53 7.92
CA PRO A 245 -2.20 -14.62 9.10
C PRO A 245 -1.75 -16.05 9.47
N GLU A 246 -2.59 -17.07 9.26
CA GLU A 246 -2.27 -18.46 9.63
C GLU A 246 -1.15 -19.07 8.76
N GLU A 247 -0.88 -18.52 7.57
CA GLU A 247 0.24 -18.95 6.72
C GLU A 247 1.62 -18.69 7.36
N ILE A 248 1.68 -17.90 8.43
CA ILE A 248 2.92 -17.43 9.05
C ILE A 248 3.46 -18.42 10.08
N ASP A 249 2.59 -19.12 10.81
CA ASP A 249 3.01 -20.15 11.77
C ASP A 249 3.78 -21.28 11.05
N ASN A 250 3.44 -21.54 9.78
CA ASN A 250 4.13 -22.51 8.93
C ASN A 250 5.48 -22.01 8.39
N ARG A 251 5.65 -20.68 8.21
CA ARG A 251 6.92 -20.08 7.75
C ARG A 251 7.96 -19.98 8.87
N ASN A 252 7.52 -19.71 10.10
CA ASN A 252 8.41 -19.57 11.25
C ASN A 252 8.86 -20.93 11.84
N ASN A 253 8.06 -22.00 11.66
CA ASN A 253 8.42 -23.35 12.13
C ASN A 253 9.37 -24.11 11.19
N ASN A 254 9.48 -23.72 9.92
CA ASN A 254 10.29 -24.41 8.90
C ASN A 254 11.43 -23.51 8.38
N GLY A 255 12.34 -23.11 9.27
CA GLY A 255 13.59 -22.46 8.87
C GLY A 255 14.25 -23.25 7.74
N GLU A 256 14.39 -22.61 6.58
CA GLU A 256 14.87 -23.16 5.30
C GLU A 256 13.93 -24.16 4.57
N MET A 257 13.41 -23.68 3.44
CA MET A 257 12.73 -24.39 2.34
C MET A 257 11.72 -25.49 2.69
N ALA A 258 10.44 -25.17 2.48
CA ALA A 258 9.46 -26.13 1.98
C ALA A 258 8.73 -25.52 0.77
N THR A 259 9.13 -25.94 -0.42
CA THR A 259 8.28 -25.90 -1.61
C THR A 259 6.95 -26.61 -1.33
N THR A 260 5.86 -25.88 -1.12
CA THR A 260 4.47 -26.37 -1.24
C THR A 260 3.55 -25.17 -1.02
N THR A 261 2.63 -24.82 -1.92
CA THR A 261 1.54 -25.68 -2.41
C THR A 261 1.38 -25.57 -3.92
N ARG A 262 1.69 -26.66 -4.65
CA ARG A 262 0.97 -26.94 -5.88
C ARG A 262 -0.47 -27.26 -5.48
N LEU A 263 -1.42 -26.54 -6.03
CA LEU A 263 -2.83 -26.93 -5.99
C LEU A 263 -2.93 -28.28 -6.68
N ASP A 264 -3.40 -29.27 -5.92
CA ASP A 264 -3.70 -30.62 -6.37
C ASP A 264 -4.65 -30.56 -7.56
N ASN A 265 -4.19 -31.02 -8.72
CA ASN A 265 -5.08 -31.43 -9.79
C ASN A 265 -5.41 -32.90 -9.53
N GLY A 266 -6.63 -33.17 -9.07
CA GLY A 266 -7.20 -34.51 -8.99
C GLY A 266 -7.13 -35.26 -10.33
N PRO A 267 -7.24 -36.59 -10.30
CA PRO A 267 -6.89 -37.44 -11.42
C PRO A 267 -7.83 -37.21 -12.61
N VAL A 268 -7.24 -37.10 -13.80
CA VAL A 268 -7.97 -37.25 -15.05
C VAL A 268 -8.17 -38.76 -15.26
N GLU A 269 -9.40 -39.22 -15.06
CA GLU A 269 -9.81 -40.55 -15.51
C GLU A 269 -10.08 -40.56 -17.02
N THR A 270 -9.44 -41.55 -17.65
CA THR A 270 -9.56 -42.14 -19.01
C THR A 270 -9.24 -41.28 -20.22
#